data_AF-A0A8H6HL15-F1
#
_entry.id   AF-A0A8H6HL15-F1
#
_cell.length_a   1.000
_cell.length_b   1.000
_cell.length_c   1.000
_cell.angle_alpha   90.00
_cell.angle_beta   90.00
_cell.angle_gamma   90.00
#
_symmetry.space_group_name_H-M   'P 1'
#
loop_
_entity.id
_entity.type
_entity.pdbx_description
1 polymer ?
#
loop_
_entity_poly.entity_id
_entity_poly.type
_entity_poly.pdbx_seq_one_letter_code
_entity_poly.pdbx_strand_id
1 'polypeptide(L)'
;MEPESTPHPIPTELWLRIFQFATNIIEPGSECPRIDYTSPLCCVLPSLPLGTVQKTLKTKRALVLVCKQWNFMATPFLYHHLTISTQSALEKLISTLSDDTDPNKGSFYGHLVKRLDVTPDTRR
;
A
#
# COMPACT_ATOMS: atom_id res chain seq x y z
N MET A 1 40.82 -21.14 -3.31
CA MET A 1 39.94 -20.42 -4.26
C MET A 1 38.55 -20.94 -3.94
N GLU A 2 37.91 -20.32 -2.95
CA GLU A 2 36.57 -20.73 -2.49
C GLU A 2 35.55 -20.36 -3.58
N PRO A 3 34.59 -21.24 -3.92
CA PRO A 3 33.57 -20.90 -4.90
C PRO A 3 32.70 -19.77 -4.35
N GLU A 4 32.69 -18.63 -5.07
CA GLU A 4 31.81 -17.50 -4.76
C GLU A 4 30.36 -17.99 -4.76
N SER A 5 29.75 -18.04 -3.56
CA SER A 5 28.36 -18.45 -3.42
C SER A 5 27.48 -17.40 -4.06
N THR A 6 26.86 -17.73 -5.19
CA THR A 6 25.90 -16.84 -5.83
C THR A 6 24.74 -16.61 -4.84
N PRO A 7 24.42 -15.35 -4.50
CA PRO A 7 23.36 -15.08 -3.54
C PRO A 7 22.04 -15.60 -4.08
N HIS A 8 21.36 -16.41 -3.27
CA HIS A 8 20.08 -16.99 -3.63
C HIS A 8 19.03 -15.87 -3.66
N PRO A 9 18.23 -15.76 -4.72
CA PRO A 9 17.20 -14.72 -4.81
C PRO A 9 16.16 -14.91 -3.71
N ILE A 10 15.84 -13.82 -3.02
CA ILE A 10 14.85 -13.80 -1.95
C ILE A 10 13.46 -14.15 -2.53
N PRO A 11 12.75 -15.16 -1.98
CA PRO A 11 11.38 -15.48 -2.38
C PRO A 11 10.41 -14.30 -2.30
N THR A 12 9.38 -14.31 -3.14
CA THR A 12 8.40 -13.22 -3.23
C THR A 12 7.66 -13.02 -1.92
N GLU A 13 7.37 -14.09 -1.20
CA GLU A 13 6.70 -14.09 0.09
C GLU A 13 7.51 -13.27 1.12
N LEU A 14 8.84 -13.41 1.11
CA LEU A 14 9.71 -12.65 2.01
C LEU A 14 9.77 -11.18 1.61
N TRP A 15 9.79 -10.86 0.31
CA TRP A 15 9.67 -9.47 -0.15
C TRP A 15 8.37 -8.81 0.30
N LEU A 16 7.23 -9.50 0.15
CA LEU A 16 5.94 -9.01 0.61
C LEU A 16 5.94 -8.76 2.12
N ARG A 17 6.58 -9.62 2.91
CA ARG A 17 6.76 -9.41 4.36
C ARG A 17 7.62 -8.19 4.65
N ILE A 18 8.75 -8.03 3.96
CA ILE A 18 9.61 -6.85 4.11
C ILE A 18 8.82 -5.57 3.80
N PHE A 19 8.03 -5.57 2.72
CA PHE A 19 7.18 -4.42 2.36
C PHE A 19 6.11 -4.16 3.41
N GLN A 20 5.50 -5.21 3.95
CA GLN A 20 4.52 -5.08 5.04
C GLN A 20 5.16 -4.40 6.27
N PHE A 21 6.36 -4.81 6.68
CA PHE A 21 7.07 -4.17 7.80
C PHE A 21 7.54 -2.74 7.48
N ALA A 22 8.02 -2.49 6.26
CA ALA A 22 8.46 -1.17 5.84
C ALA A 22 7.29 -0.17 5.74
N THR A 23 6.06 -0.66 5.51
CA THR A 23 4.87 0.16 5.26
C THR A 23 3.86 0.15 6.41
N ASN A 24 4.03 -0.70 7.43
CA ASN A 24 3.29 -0.60 8.69
C ASN A 24 3.96 0.44 9.59
N ILE A 25 3.20 1.42 10.04
CA ILE A 25 3.61 2.17 11.22
C ILE A 25 3.06 1.44 12.44
N ILE A 26 3.98 0.86 13.19
CA ILE A 26 3.72 0.46 14.57
C ILE A 26 3.58 1.76 15.35
N GLU A 27 2.36 2.11 15.76
CA GLU A 27 2.15 3.20 16.70
C GLU A 27 2.85 2.85 18.04
N PRO A 28 3.51 3.80 18.71
CA PRO A 28 4.11 3.54 20.01
C PRO A 28 3.00 3.16 21.00
N GLY A 29 2.98 1.89 21.42
CA GLY A 29 1.97 1.32 22.33
C GLY A 29 0.95 0.38 21.66
N SER A 30 0.96 0.25 20.34
CA SER A 30 0.20 -0.77 19.64
C SER A 30 0.99 -2.08 19.63
N GLU A 31 0.42 -3.16 20.16
CA GLU A 31 1.01 -4.50 20.04
C GLU A 31 1.34 -4.74 18.57
N CYS A 32 2.57 -5.22 18.30
CA CYS A 32 3.03 -5.55 16.95
C CYS A 32 1.90 -6.18 16.13
N PRO A 33 1.69 -5.78 14.86
CA PRO A 33 0.59 -6.32 14.07
C PRO A 33 0.66 -7.84 14.15
N ARG A 34 -0.33 -8.44 14.84
CA ARG A 34 -0.39 -9.90 14.97
C ARG A 34 -0.39 -10.45 13.57
N ILE A 35 0.62 -11.24 13.27
CA ILE A 35 0.74 -11.93 12.00
C ILE A 35 -0.43 -12.91 11.96
N ASP A 36 -1.50 -12.54 11.28
CA ASP A 36 -2.54 -13.49 10.96
C ASP A 36 -2.01 -14.35 9.81
N TYR A 37 -1.60 -15.57 10.13
CA TYR A 37 -1.05 -16.52 9.16
C TYR A 37 -2.08 -16.98 8.12
N THR A 38 -3.36 -16.61 8.31
CA THR A 38 -4.46 -17.02 7.44
C THR A 38 -4.78 -16.02 6.32
N SER A 39 -4.24 -14.79 6.36
CA SER A 39 -4.51 -13.77 5.34
C SER A 39 -3.23 -13.01 4.95
N PRO A 40 -2.77 -13.13 3.69
CA PRO A 40 -1.54 -12.47 3.24
C PRO A 40 -1.62 -10.93 3.23
N LEU A 41 -2.80 -10.34 3.47
CA LEU A 41 -3.05 -8.90 3.34
C LEU A 41 -3.79 -8.26 4.52
N CYS A 42 -4.16 -9.01 5.56
CA CYS A 42 -4.85 -8.44 6.72
C CYS A 42 -3.86 -8.03 7.82
N CYS A 43 -3.32 -6.82 7.71
CA CYS A 43 -3.13 -6.05 8.93
C CYS A 43 -4.42 -5.26 9.15
N VAL A 44 -5.19 -5.62 10.18
CA VAL A 44 -6.24 -4.75 10.71
C VAL A 44 -5.51 -3.54 11.31
N LEU A 45 -5.33 -2.51 10.49
CA LEU A 45 -4.77 -1.25 10.96
C LEU A 45 -5.82 -0.60 11.87
N PRO A 46 -5.49 -0.32 13.16
CA PRO A 46 -6.29 0.59 13.97
C PRO A 46 -6.46 1.92 13.22
N SER A 47 -7.39 2.76 13.64
CA SER A 47 -7.57 4.11 13.09
C SER A 47 -6.26 4.92 13.21
N LEU A 48 -5.39 4.84 12.19
CA LEU A 48 -4.11 5.55 12.20
C LEU A 48 -4.37 7.07 12.16
N PRO A 49 -3.73 7.86 13.03
CA PRO A 49 -3.69 9.30 12.94
C PRO A 49 -3.21 9.76 11.56
N LEU A 50 -3.81 10.82 11.01
CA LEU A 50 -3.57 11.31 9.65
C LEU A 50 -2.08 11.62 9.36
N GLY A 51 -1.32 12.06 10.37
CA GLY A 51 0.13 12.33 10.25
C GLY A 51 0.98 11.07 10.03
N THR A 52 0.50 9.93 10.51
CA THR A 52 1.11 8.60 10.37
C THR A 52 0.96 8.11 8.93
N VAL A 53 -0.20 8.37 8.32
CA VAL A 53 -0.51 7.99 6.92
C VAL A 53 0.41 8.65 5.89
N GLN A 54 0.78 9.92 6.11
CA GLN A 54 1.68 10.62 5.16
C GLN A 54 3.09 10.01 5.14
N LYS A 55 3.58 9.54 6.30
CA LYS A 55 4.91 8.91 6.40
C LYS A 55 4.94 7.57 5.68
N THR A 56 3.89 6.75 5.81
CA THR A 56 3.82 5.46 5.10
C THR A 56 3.63 5.61 3.61
N LEU A 57 2.88 6.62 3.16
CA LEU A 57 2.74 6.88 1.72
C LEU A 57 4.09 7.20 1.06
N LYS A 58 5.00 7.90 1.73
CA LYS A 58 6.36 8.13 1.20
C LYS A 58 7.10 6.81 0.98
N THR A 59 7.11 5.92 1.98
CA THR A 59 7.78 4.62 1.87
C THR A 59 7.13 3.74 0.80
N LYS A 60 5.79 3.65 0.78
CA LYS A 60 5.03 2.89 -0.22
C LYS A 60 5.37 3.34 -1.65
N ARG A 61 5.41 4.67 -1.89
CA ARG A 61 5.78 5.24 -3.19
C ARG A 61 7.23 4.93 -3.56
N ALA A 62 8.15 5.02 -2.60
CA ALA A 62 9.55 4.69 -2.83
C ALA A 62 9.73 3.22 -3.26
N LEU A 63 9.05 2.27 -2.60
CA LEU A 63 9.12 0.84 -2.95
C LEU A 63 8.68 0.58 -4.41
N VAL A 64 7.59 1.19 -4.84
CA VAL A 64 7.02 1.02 -6.20
C VAL A 64 7.96 1.54 -7.30
N LEU A 65 8.91 2.41 -6.95
CA LEU A 65 9.83 3.05 -7.90
C LEU A 65 11.21 2.37 -8.00
N VAL A 66 11.49 1.34 -7.20
CA VAL A 66 12.82 0.68 -7.20
C VAL A 66 13.08 -0.10 -8.49
N CYS A 67 12.18 -1.02 -8.86
CA CYS A 67 12.28 -1.80 -10.09
C CYS A 67 10.90 -2.34 -10.49
N LYS A 68 10.77 -2.94 -11.68
CA LYS A 68 9.51 -3.50 -12.18
C LYS A 68 8.92 -4.58 -11.25
N GLN A 69 9.78 -5.43 -10.66
CA GLN A 69 9.35 -6.47 -9.74
C GLN A 69 8.79 -5.87 -8.45
N TRP A 70 9.48 -4.87 -7.89
CA TRP A 70 9.01 -4.16 -6.70
C TRP A 70 7.75 -3.36 -6.98
N ASN A 71 7.64 -2.76 -8.17
CA ASN A 71 6.42 -2.09 -8.62
C ASN A 71 5.22 -3.06 -8.54
N PHE A 72 5.33 -4.24 -9.15
CA PHE A 72 4.28 -5.25 -9.12
C PHE A 72 3.92 -5.68 -7.68
N MET A 73 4.93 -6.01 -6.87
CA MET A 73 4.72 -6.49 -5.50
C MET A 73 4.25 -5.40 -4.51
N ALA A 74 4.68 -4.15 -4.68
CA ALA A 74 4.40 -3.05 -3.76
C ALA A 74 3.14 -2.25 -4.11
N THR A 75 2.65 -2.33 -5.35
CA THR A 75 1.42 -1.65 -5.80
C THR A 75 0.21 -1.94 -4.90
N PRO A 76 -0.06 -3.20 -4.49
CA PRO A 76 -1.12 -3.50 -3.53
C PRO A 76 -0.99 -2.71 -2.22
N PHE A 77 0.22 -2.53 -1.68
CA PHE A 77 0.45 -1.78 -0.43
C PHE A 77 0.22 -0.27 -0.61
N LEU A 78 0.54 0.25 -1.80
CA LEU A 78 0.32 1.66 -2.14
C LEU A 78 -1.18 1.99 -2.19
N TYR A 79 -1.98 1.17 -2.87
CA TYR A 79 -3.41 1.39 -3.03
C TYR A 79 -4.26 0.86 -1.87
N HIS A 80 -3.70 0.05 -0.97
CA HIS A 80 -4.42 -0.51 0.20
C HIS A 80 -5.15 0.55 1.02
N HIS A 81 -4.54 1.73 1.17
CA HIS A 81 -5.08 2.84 1.95
C HIS A 81 -4.98 4.15 1.17
N LEU A 82 -6.12 4.72 0.83
CA LEU A 82 -6.23 6.00 0.16
C LEU A 82 -6.80 7.05 1.12
N THR A 83 -6.18 8.23 1.13
CA THR A 83 -6.70 9.39 1.85
C THR A 83 -7.03 10.48 0.83
N ILE A 84 -8.27 10.93 0.84
CA ILE A 84 -8.77 11.99 -0.02
C ILE A 84 -9.02 13.22 0.84
N SER A 85 -8.25 14.27 0.56
CA SER A 85 -8.32 15.53 1.29
C SER A 85 -8.95 16.67 0.51
N THR A 86 -9.26 16.48 -0.77
CA THR A 86 -9.83 17.52 -1.63
C THR A 86 -11.01 16.97 -2.41
N GLN A 87 -12.00 17.82 -2.67
CA GLN A 87 -13.14 17.46 -3.52
C GLN A 87 -12.71 17.05 -4.93
N SER A 88 -11.72 17.75 -5.50
CA SER A 88 -11.17 17.42 -6.82
C SER A 88 -10.53 16.02 -6.88
N ALA A 89 -9.93 15.55 -5.79
CA ALA A 89 -9.39 14.19 -5.71
C ALA A 89 -10.51 13.15 -5.57
N LEU A 90 -11.61 13.48 -4.89
CA LEU A 90 -12.79 12.64 -4.81
C LEU A 90 -13.46 12.48 -6.19
N GLU A 91 -13.65 13.56 -6.93
CA GLU A 91 -14.20 13.54 -8.28
C GLU A 91 -13.33 12.72 -9.25
N LYS A 92 -12.00 12.82 -9.12
CA LYS A 92 -11.05 11.97 -9.87
C LYS A 92 -11.15 10.50 -9.49
N LEU A 93 -11.32 10.18 -8.20
CA LEU A 93 -11.54 8.79 -7.80
C LEU A 93 -12.84 8.26 -8.40
N ILE A 94 -13.93 9.02 -8.30
CA ILE A 94 -15.25 8.63 -8.83
C ILE A 94 -15.19 8.40 -10.34
N SER A 95 -14.58 9.32 -11.10
CA SER A 95 -14.42 9.15 -12.55
C SER A 95 -13.58 7.92 -12.89
N THR A 96 -12.48 7.69 -12.18
CA THR A 96 -11.64 6.50 -12.37
C THR A 96 -12.41 5.20 -12.11
N LEU A 97 -13.21 5.16 -11.04
CA LEU A 97 -14.03 3.98 -10.69
C LEU A 97 -15.24 3.80 -11.61
N SER A 98 -15.74 4.86 -12.23
CA SER A 98 -16.88 4.78 -13.17
C SER A 98 -16.44 4.32 -14.55
N ASP A 99 -15.29 4.82 -15.02
CA ASP A 99 -14.63 4.37 -16.26
C ASP A 99 -14.18 2.91 -16.22
N ASP A 100 -14.03 2.37 -15.01
CA ASP A 100 -13.61 1.00 -14.69
C ASP A 100 -14.65 -0.07 -15.07
N THR A 101 -15.88 0.35 -15.35
CA THR A 101 -16.93 -0.58 -15.81
C THR A 101 -16.64 -1.09 -17.23
N ASP A 102 -15.67 -0.50 -17.94
CA ASP A 102 -15.25 -0.91 -19.27
C ASP A 102 -14.10 -1.95 -19.20
N PRO A 103 -14.37 -3.24 -19.51
CA PRO A 103 -13.38 -4.30 -19.44
C PRO A 103 -12.18 -4.13 -20.39
N ASN A 104 -12.22 -3.17 -21.32
CA ASN A 104 -11.11 -2.88 -22.25
C ASN A 104 -10.06 -1.89 -21.71
N LYS A 105 -10.28 -1.24 -20.56
CA LYS A 105 -9.29 -0.33 -19.95
C LYS A 105 -8.37 -1.08 -18.99
N GLY A 106 -7.15 -1.34 -19.43
CA GLY A 106 -6.19 -2.28 -18.84
C GLY A 106 -5.49 -1.88 -17.53
N SER A 107 -6.13 -1.21 -16.57
CA SER A 107 -5.60 -1.27 -15.20
C SER A 107 -6.62 -0.96 -14.11
N PHE A 108 -7.21 -2.03 -13.57
CA PHE A 108 -8.15 -1.97 -12.46
C PHE A 108 -7.40 -1.96 -11.13
N TYR A 109 -7.24 -0.81 -10.49
CA TYR A 109 -6.63 -0.74 -9.14
C TYR A 109 -7.66 -0.61 -8.01
N GLY A 110 -8.96 -0.46 -8.34
CA GLY A 110 -10.03 -0.29 -7.36
C GLY A 110 -10.12 -1.44 -6.34
N HIS A 111 -9.92 -2.68 -6.79
CA HIS A 111 -9.94 -3.87 -5.91
C HIS A 111 -8.81 -3.93 -4.87
N LEU A 112 -7.73 -3.18 -5.08
CA LEU A 112 -6.60 -3.09 -4.14
C LEU A 112 -6.91 -2.16 -2.97
N VAL A 113 -7.89 -1.26 -3.11
CA VAL A 113 -8.30 -0.33 -2.06
C VAL A 113 -9.07 -1.09 -0.99
N LYS A 114 -8.51 -1.14 0.24
CA LYS A 114 -9.16 -1.75 1.40
C LYS A 114 -9.71 -0.71 2.38
N ARG A 115 -9.14 0.50 2.36
CA ARG A 115 -9.57 1.61 3.21
C ARG A 115 -9.51 2.93 2.45
N LEU A 116 -10.61 3.68 2.53
CA LEU A 116 -10.74 5.01 1.96
C LEU A 116 -11.10 5.99 3.09
N ASP A 117 -10.17 6.86 3.45
CA ASP A 117 -10.41 7.93 4.42
C ASP A 117 -10.68 9.23 3.67
N VAL A 118 -11.86 9.81 3.85
CA VAL A 118 -12.23 11.13 3.31
C VAL A 118 -12.11 12.14 4.43
N THR A 119 -11.13 13.03 4.34
CA THR A 119 -10.99 14.14 5.27
C THR A 119 -11.65 15.38 4.69
N PRO A 120 -12.59 16.03 5.41
CA PRO A 120 -13.20 17.26 4.94
C PRO A 120 -12.11 18.33 4.75
N ASP A 121 -12.19 19.06 3.64
CA ASP A 121 -11.29 20.16 3.33
C ASP A 121 -11.44 21.23 4.42
N THR A 122 -10.43 21.37 5.28
CA THR A 122 -10.41 22.33 6.38
C THR A 122 -9.77 23.66 5.98
N ARG A 123 -9.66 23.97 4.68
CA ARG A 123 -9.33 25.32 4.21
C ARG A 123 -10.59 26.19 4.15
N ARG A 124 -10.82 26.95 5.22
CA ARG A 124 -11.50 28.25 5.14
C ARG A 124 -10.47 29.36 4.98
#